data_AF-A0A381XMB7-F1
#
_entry.id   AF-A0A381XMB7-F1
#
_cell.length_a   1.000
_cell.length_b   1.000
_cell.length_c   1.000
_cell.angle_alpha   90.00
_cell.angle_beta   90.00
_cell.angle_gamma   90.00
#
_symmetry.space_group_name_H-M   'P 1'
#
loop_
_entity.id
_entity.type
_entity.pdbx_description
1 polymer ?
#
loop_
_entity_poly.entity_id
_entity_poly.type
_entity_poly.pdbx_seq_one_letter_code
_entity_poly.pdbx_strand_id
1 'polypeptide(L)'
;FAVAIAMSVRTFFFQPMGIPTGSMQPTLYGITEGNLDQAESAPTGVGAWIQHYLAGVSHCNLVSEGNWQLISIKAPRKKFRFFHKQQLIFQDLDTKNTIERDISPPMNTGKSMLGHGSASSNTLSEFVLNSHNKYIYKPGENIIKMRRESGDHLLVDRFTYNFRKPNRGEIIVFETKTIDGINQDLFYIKRLAGLPNETVKIGDDRHLVINGKRLDATNHPFELVYSFDVGEEVTLPQDSHFSGHVNQKVYQQVLNERRMAVARQNGVDPSQIRFIYGGTISPNFMDGSQEFVIPPNRYLALGDNTVSSKDSRDWGSLPGQNIFGKAAFIYWPFLGQKARNRPNRFGWAFQ
;
A
#
# COMPACT_ATOMS: atom_id res chain seq x y z
N PHE A 1 8.98 36.68 1.08
CA PHE A 1 9.19 36.18 -0.30
C PHE A 1 9.50 34.69 -0.38
N ALA A 2 10.53 34.17 0.31
CA ALA A 2 10.89 32.74 0.25
C ALA A 2 9.73 31.77 0.58
N VAL A 3 8.94 32.05 1.63
CA VAL A 3 7.77 31.22 1.99
C VAL A 3 6.69 31.25 0.92
N ALA A 4 6.45 32.39 0.29
CA ALA A 4 5.47 32.51 -0.80
C ALA A 4 5.93 31.75 -2.05
N ILE A 5 7.20 31.84 -2.41
CA ILE A 5 7.79 31.07 -3.52
C ILE A 5 7.73 29.57 -3.22
N ALA A 6 8.12 29.14 -2.02
CA ALA A 6 8.03 27.74 -1.62
C ALA A 6 6.58 27.22 -1.62
N MET A 7 5.63 28.04 -1.18
CA MET A 7 4.21 27.71 -1.23
C MET A 7 3.68 27.65 -2.67
N SER A 8 4.13 28.53 -3.57
CA SER A 8 3.79 28.48 -4.99
C SER A 8 4.40 27.26 -5.68
N VAL A 9 5.68 26.96 -5.43
CA VAL A 9 6.34 25.75 -5.91
C VAL A 9 5.60 24.50 -5.44
N ARG A 10 5.24 24.45 -4.16
CA ARG A 10 4.41 23.38 -3.58
C ARG A 10 3.01 23.31 -4.19
N THR A 11 2.36 24.44 -4.42
CA THR A 11 0.96 24.46 -4.88
C THR A 11 0.86 24.06 -6.35
N PHE A 12 1.82 24.49 -7.17
CA PHE A 12 1.73 24.37 -8.62
C PHE A 12 2.60 23.26 -9.23
N PHE A 13 3.69 22.87 -8.56
CA PHE A 13 4.66 21.93 -9.15
C PHE A 13 4.72 20.60 -8.42
N PHE A 14 4.66 20.60 -7.08
CA PHE A 14 4.85 19.40 -6.27
C PHE A 14 3.71 19.13 -5.29
N GLN A 15 2.89 18.12 -5.58
CA GLN A 15 1.82 17.70 -4.67
C GLN A 15 2.33 16.66 -3.67
N PRO A 16 2.26 16.93 -2.34
CA PRO A 16 2.59 15.91 -1.35
C PRO A 16 1.50 14.83 -1.28
N MET A 17 1.92 13.57 -1.21
CA MET A 17 1.05 12.41 -1.17
C MET A 17 1.67 11.32 -0.29
N GLY A 18 0.88 10.69 0.58
CA GLY A 18 1.32 9.55 1.39
C GLY A 18 0.79 8.25 0.78
N ILE A 19 1.59 7.20 0.73
CA ILE A 19 1.23 5.90 0.15
C ILE A 19 0.46 5.07 1.19
N PRO A 20 -0.83 4.76 0.95
CA PRO A 20 -1.65 4.05 1.92
C PRO A 20 -1.51 2.53 1.83
N THR A 21 -1.13 1.98 0.67
CA THR A 21 -1.18 0.53 0.40
C THR A 21 0.14 -0.03 -0.11
N GLY A 22 0.36 -1.33 0.07
CA GLY A 22 1.58 -2.02 -0.35
C GLY A 22 1.66 -2.40 -1.82
N SER A 23 0.76 -1.91 -2.69
CA SER A 23 0.66 -2.37 -4.09
C SER A 23 1.86 -2.02 -4.97
N MET A 24 2.67 -1.05 -4.54
CA MET A 24 3.92 -0.66 -5.20
C MET A 24 5.16 -1.21 -4.49
N GLN A 25 5.01 -2.05 -3.46
CA GLN A 25 6.17 -2.66 -2.82
C GLN A 25 6.86 -3.62 -3.80
N PRO A 26 8.20 -3.69 -3.79
CA PRO A 26 9.11 -3.00 -2.88
C PRO A 26 9.56 -1.60 -3.35
N THR A 27 9.13 -1.13 -4.52
CA THR A 27 9.45 0.21 -5.08
C THR A 27 9.00 1.36 -4.19
N LEU A 28 7.76 1.29 -3.69
CA LEU A 28 7.22 2.22 -2.69
C LEU A 28 6.48 1.44 -1.60
N TYR A 29 6.69 1.80 -0.35
CA TYR A 29 6.03 1.14 0.77
C TYR A 29 4.77 1.90 1.17
N GLY A 30 3.68 1.15 1.33
CA GLY A 30 2.51 1.63 2.04
C GLY A 30 2.65 1.56 3.55
N ILE A 31 1.65 2.10 4.23
CA ILE A 31 1.48 1.94 5.68
C ILE A 31 1.40 0.46 5.99
N THR A 32 2.15 0.04 7.00
CA THR A 32 2.06 -1.32 7.55
C THR A 32 1.87 -1.25 9.04
N GLU A 33 1.00 -2.11 9.52
CA GLU A 33 0.63 -2.22 10.92
C GLU A 33 0.87 -3.66 11.37
N GLY A 34 1.29 -3.83 12.61
CA GLY A 34 1.52 -5.14 13.21
C GLY A 34 1.37 -5.08 14.72
N ASN A 35 0.87 -6.17 15.29
CA ASN A 35 0.92 -6.35 16.74
C ASN A 35 2.38 -6.44 17.18
N LEU A 36 2.71 -5.78 18.29
CA LEU A 36 4.03 -5.98 18.89
C LEU A 36 4.07 -7.37 19.51
N ASP A 37 5.15 -8.12 19.24
CA ASP A 37 5.42 -9.35 19.97
C ASP A 37 5.48 -9.06 21.48
N GLN A 38 5.13 -10.05 22.29
CA GLN A 38 5.02 -9.87 23.74
C GLN A 38 6.31 -9.31 24.38
N ALA A 39 7.48 -9.56 23.77
CA ALA A 39 8.80 -9.16 24.23
C ALA A 39 9.28 -7.75 23.79
N GLU A 40 8.59 -7.08 22.84
CA GLU A 40 9.01 -5.72 22.42
C GLU A 40 8.43 -4.65 23.34
N SER A 41 9.31 -3.81 23.91
CA SER A 41 8.90 -2.62 24.67
C SER A 41 8.77 -1.41 23.73
N ALA A 42 7.61 -0.74 23.78
CA ALA A 42 7.39 0.47 23.02
C ALA A 42 8.20 1.63 23.65
N PRO A 43 9.00 2.38 22.87
CA PRO A 43 9.64 3.58 23.38
C PRO A 43 8.58 4.60 23.81
N THR A 44 8.88 5.36 24.86
CA THR A 44 8.00 6.41 25.40
C THR A 44 8.67 7.78 25.33
N GLY A 45 7.88 8.84 25.51
CA GLY A 45 8.39 10.23 25.55
C GLY A 45 9.14 10.66 24.29
N VAL A 46 10.33 11.25 24.48
CA VAL A 46 11.15 11.79 23.38
C VAL A 46 11.60 10.71 22.40
N GLY A 47 11.89 9.50 22.86
CA GLY A 47 12.28 8.39 21.98
C GLY A 47 11.17 8.01 21.01
N ALA A 48 9.92 7.96 21.49
CA ALA A 48 8.76 7.72 20.64
C ALA A 48 8.55 8.84 19.62
N TRP A 49 8.75 10.10 20.05
CA TRP A 49 8.65 11.26 19.18
C TRP A 49 9.69 11.22 18.06
N ILE A 50 10.96 10.94 18.38
CA ILE A 50 12.05 10.82 17.39
C ILE A 50 11.72 9.73 16.37
N GLN A 51 11.29 8.55 16.84
CA GLN A 51 10.94 7.45 15.94
C GLN A 51 9.78 7.80 15.01
N HIS A 52 8.76 8.51 15.52
CA HIS A 52 7.64 8.94 14.69
C HIS A 52 8.10 9.93 13.62
N TYR A 53 8.77 11.02 14.00
CA TYR A 53 9.08 12.08 13.05
C TYR A 53 10.23 11.74 12.10
N LEU A 54 11.23 10.97 12.54
CA LEU A 54 12.38 10.63 11.69
C LEU A 54 12.18 9.34 10.90
N ALA A 55 11.60 8.31 11.52
CA ALA A 55 11.46 6.99 10.92
C ALA A 55 10.01 6.63 10.55
N GLY A 56 9.03 7.47 10.89
CA GLY A 56 7.62 7.16 10.64
C GLY A 56 7.12 5.97 11.45
N VAL A 57 7.78 5.64 12.55
CA VAL A 57 7.42 4.52 13.42
C VAL A 57 6.67 5.06 14.64
N SER A 58 5.45 4.57 14.84
CA SER A 58 4.63 4.89 15.99
C SER A 58 4.24 3.64 16.74
N HIS A 59 4.23 3.75 18.06
CA HIS A 59 3.78 2.69 18.95
C HIS A 59 2.51 3.17 19.63
N CYS A 60 1.46 2.35 19.56
CA CYS A 60 0.24 2.57 20.31
C CYS A 60 0.09 1.44 21.32
N ASN A 61 0.14 1.81 22.60
CA ASN A 61 -0.13 0.90 23.71
C ASN A 61 -1.27 1.49 24.54
N LEU A 62 -2.36 0.76 24.66
CA LEU A 62 -3.48 1.08 25.52
C LEU A 62 -3.80 -0.15 26.35
N VAL A 63 -3.70 0.01 27.67
CA VAL A 63 -3.98 -1.04 28.66
C VAL A 63 -5.23 -0.63 29.44
N SER A 64 -6.10 -1.59 29.74
CA SER A 64 -7.29 -1.34 30.57
C SER A 64 -6.89 -1.13 32.03
N GLU A 65 -7.45 -0.11 32.68
CA GLU A 65 -7.25 0.13 34.12
C GLU A 65 -8.41 -0.44 34.97
N GLY A 66 -9.53 -0.75 34.34
CA GLY A 66 -10.77 -1.26 34.96
C GLY A 66 -11.40 -2.38 34.14
N ASN A 67 -12.61 -2.79 34.50
CA ASN A 67 -13.42 -3.70 33.69
C ASN A 67 -14.10 -2.91 32.57
N TRP A 68 -13.40 -2.70 31.46
CA TRP A 68 -13.85 -1.81 30.39
C TRP A 68 -14.50 -2.58 29.24
N GLN A 69 -15.56 -2.01 28.68
CA GLN A 69 -16.17 -2.48 27.45
C GLN A 69 -16.14 -1.38 26.40
N LEU A 70 -15.61 -1.66 25.21
CA LEU A 70 -15.57 -0.69 24.13
C LEU A 70 -17.00 -0.37 23.64
N ILE A 71 -17.40 0.90 23.71
CA ILE A 71 -18.71 1.38 23.25
C ILE A 71 -18.61 1.89 21.82
N SER A 72 -17.66 2.78 21.55
CA SER A 72 -17.55 3.44 20.25
C SER A 72 -16.16 3.97 19.98
N ILE A 73 -15.90 4.14 18.69
CA ILE A 73 -14.69 4.75 18.17
C ILE A 73 -15.10 6.01 17.41
N LYS A 74 -14.56 7.16 17.79
CA LYS A 74 -14.83 8.42 17.09
C LYS A 74 -13.88 8.59 15.90
N ALA A 75 -14.33 9.34 14.90
CA ALA A 75 -13.47 9.77 13.80
C ALA A 75 -12.32 10.65 14.31
N PRO A 76 -11.17 10.71 13.60
CA PRO A 76 -10.03 11.51 14.02
C PRO A 76 -10.39 12.99 14.11
N ARG A 77 -10.03 13.61 15.23
CA ARG A 77 -10.22 15.05 15.44
C ARG A 77 -8.94 15.78 15.05
N LYS A 78 -9.07 16.83 14.22
CA LYS A 78 -7.97 17.74 13.89
C LYS A 78 -7.79 18.75 15.03
N LYS A 79 -6.88 18.48 15.96
CA LYS A 79 -6.47 19.45 17.00
C LYS A 79 -5.11 20.02 16.58
N PHE A 80 -5.13 21.08 15.76
CA PHE A 80 -3.93 21.77 15.25
C PHE A 80 -3.15 21.00 14.16
N ARG A 81 -2.45 21.73 13.27
CA ARG A 81 -1.99 21.35 11.91
C ARG A 81 -1.12 20.08 11.80
N PHE A 82 -0.69 19.49 12.92
CA PHE A 82 0.22 18.34 12.97
C PHE A 82 -0.18 17.22 13.93
N PHE A 83 -1.15 17.44 14.85
CA PHE A 83 -1.55 16.44 15.83
C PHE A 83 -2.96 15.95 15.56
N HIS A 84 -3.01 14.73 15.02
CA HIS A 84 -4.27 14.03 14.88
C HIS A 84 -4.40 13.07 16.06
N LYS A 85 -5.59 13.02 16.64
CA LYS A 85 -5.94 12.08 17.70
C LYS A 85 -7.25 11.39 17.33
N GLN A 86 -7.36 10.13 17.70
CA GLN A 86 -8.60 9.39 17.60
C GLN A 86 -9.05 8.99 18.99
N GLN A 87 -10.34 9.16 19.28
CA GLN A 87 -10.89 8.93 20.61
C GLN A 87 -11.65 7.61 20.63
N LEU A 88 -11.31 6.76 21.60
CA LEU A 88 -12.03 5.54 21.95
C LEU A 88 -12.84 5.80 23.21
N ILE A 89 -14.08 5.32 23.22
CA ILE A 89 -15.03 5.47 24.32
C ILE A 89 -15.35 4.09 24.86
N PHE A 90 -15.12 3.91 26.16
CA PHE A 90 -15.38 2.69 26.90
C PHE A 90 -16.41 2.94 28.00
N GLN A 91 -17.12 1.89 28.41
CA GLN A 91 -17.88 1.86 29.65
C GLN A 91 -17.08 1.08 30.68
N ASP A 92 -16.86 1.68 31.85
CA ASP A 92 -16.40 0.93 33.01
C ASP A 92 -17.59 0.19 33.63
N LEU A 93 -17.53 -1.13 33.70
CA LEU A 93 -18.63 -1.95 34.18
C LEU A 93 -18.77 -1.93 35.70
N ASP A 94 -17.70 -1.59 36.42
CA ASP A 94 -17.69 -1.51 37.89
C ASP A 94 -18.31 -0.20 38.34
N THR A 95 -17.87 0.92 37.77
CA THR A 95 -18.33 2.26 38.18
C THR A 95 -19.49 2.80 37.34
N LYS A 96 -19.82 2.15 36.23
CA LYS A 96 -20.77 2.61 35.19
C LYS A 96 -20.37 3.91 34.49
N ASN A 97 -19.17 4.44 34.76
CA ASN A 97 -18.68 5.67 34.15
C ASN A 97 -18.27 5.44 32.70
N THR A 98 -18.36 6.51 31.91
CA THR A 98 -17.78 6.53 30.56
C THR A 98 -16.31 6.92 30.65
N ILE A 99 -15.45 6.15 30.01
CA ILE A 99 -14.00 6.39 29.94
C ILE A 99 -13.63 6.78 28.50
N GLU A 100 -12.98 7.92 28.35
CA GLU A 100 -12.45 8.38 27.08
C GLU A 100 -10.93 8.23 27.04
N ARG A 101 -10.40 7.65 25.96
CA ARG A 101 -8.96 7.50 25.72
C ARG A 101 -8.61 7.95 24.32
N ASP A 102 -7.60 8.80 24.21
CA ASP A 102 -7.07 9.27 22.94
C ASP A 102 -5.85 8.45 22.52
N ILE A 103 -5.81 8.03 21.26
CA ILE A 103 -4.63 7.43 20.63
C ILE A 103 -4.00 8.41 19.62
N SER A 104 -2.67 8.38 19.52
CA SER A 104 -1.91 9.16 18.55
C SER A 104 -0.67 8.39 18.07
N PRO A 105 -0.37 8.40 16.75
CA PRO A 105 -1.19 8.95 15.66
C PRO A 105 -2.52 8.20 15.53
N PRO A 106 -3.56 8.81 14.91
CA PRO A 106 -4.83 8.13 14.73
C PRO A 106 -4.59 6.90 13.84
N MET A 107 -5.28 5.83 14.17
CA MET A 107 -5.28 4.62 13.38
C MET A 107 -6.28 4.82 12.24
N ASN A 108 -5.92 4.33 11.07
CA ASN A 108 -6.33 4.85 9.78
C ASN A 108 -7.85 5.10 9.63
N THR A 109 -8.27 6.36 9.52
CA THR A 109 -9.65 6.76 9.11
C THR A 109 -9.61 8.07 8.30
N GLY A 110 -8.47 8.35 7.66
CA GLY A 110 -8.32 9.52 6.81
C GLY A 110 -8.78 9.22 5.38
N LYS A 111 -9.60 10.11 4.79
CA LYS A 111 -9.74 10.22 3.33
C LYS A 111 -8.35 10.49 2.73
N SER A 112 -7.61 9.44 2.40
CA SER A 112 -6.42 9.55 1.54
C SER A 112 -6.88 10.03 0.17
N MET A 113 -6.15 10.96 -0.44
CA MET A 113 -6.38 11.30 -1.84
C MET A 113 -6.19 10.07 -2.73
N LEU A 114 -5.35 9.10 -2.32
CA LEU A 114 -5.20 7.83 -3.04
C LEU A 114 -6.38 6.83 -2.82
N GLY A 115 -7.44 7.29 -2.16
CA GLY A 115 -8.61 6.49 -1.84
C GLY A 115 -8.41 5.39 -0.82
N HIS A 116 -9.54 4.87 -0.34
CA HIS A 116 -9.57 3.72 0.54
C HIS A 116 -9.37 2.49 -0.34
N GLY A 117 -8.18 1.88 -0.26
CA GLY A 117 -7.98 0.56 -0.83
C GLY A 117 -9.04 -0.39 -0.26
N SER A 118 -9.49 -1.32 -1.10
CA SER A 118 -10.30 -2.50 -0.74
C SER A 118 -9.53 -3.49 0.17
N ALA A 119 -8.85 -2.97 1.20
CA ALA A 119 -8.68 -3.72 2.43
C ALA A 119 -10.05 -3.62 3.11
N SER A 120 -10.75 -4.74 3.17
CA SER A 120 -12.14 -4.89 3.63
C SER A 120 -12.33 -4.59 5.13
N SER A 121 -11.53 -3.71 5.73
CA SER A 121 -11.57 -3.48 7.17
C SER A 121 -10.81 -2.24 7.67
N ASN A 122 -11.26 -1.06 7.26
CA ASN A 122 -10.76 0.20 7.84
C ASN A 122 -11.58 0.68 9.04
N THR A 123 -12.08 -0.24 9.88
CA THR A 123 -12.60 0.12 11.20
C THR A 123 -11.51 -0.14 12.22
N LEU A 124 -11.16 0.90 12.98
CA LEU A 124 -10.26 0.82 14.13
C LEU A 124 -10.50 -0.41 15.03
N SER A 125 -11.74 -0.92 15.03
CA SER A 125 -12.14 -2.16 15.69
C SER A 125 -11.16 -3.31 15.43
N GLU A 126 -10.70 -3.56 14.20
CA GLU A 126 -9.80 -4.71 13.94
C GLU A 126 -8.50 -4.70 14.71
N PHE A 127 -8.02 -3.52 15.08
CA PHE A 127 -6.77 -3.34 15.79
C PHE A 127 -6.97 -3.21 17.31
N VAL A 128 -8.22 -3.08 17.74
CA VAL A 128 -8.61 -3.18 19.14
C VAL A 128 -8.87 -4.65 19.44
N LEU A 129 -8.02 -5.23 20.29
CA LEU A 129 -8.00 -6.68 20.53
C LEU A 129 -9.37 -7.16 21.05
N ASN A 130 -10.06 -8.05 20.33
CA ASN A 130 -11.41 -8.55 20.70
C ASN A 130 -12.57 -7.53 20.57
N SER A 131 -12.39 -6.42 19.84
CA SER A 131 -13.43 -5.38 19.70
C SER A 131 -14.79 -5.85 19.18
N HIS A 132 -14.81 -6.90 18.36
CA HIS A 132 -16.02 -7.36 17.66
C HIS A 132 -16.95 -8.20 18.53
N ASN A 133 -16.50 -8.60 19.73
CA ASN A 133 -17.17 -9.60 20.55
C ASN A 133 -17.75 -9.04 21.85
N LYS A 134 -17.97 -7.71 21.94
CA LYS A 134 -18.39 -7.02 23.19
C LYS A 134 -17.51 -7.40 24.39
N TYR A 135 -16.22 -7.67 24.12
CA TYR A 135 -15.27 -8.15 25.10
C TYR A 135 -15.12 -7.17 26.27
N ILE A 136 -14.95 -7.73 27.47
CA ILE A 136 -14.70 -6.97 28.70
C ILE A 136 -13.21 -7.10 29.02
N TYR A 137 -12.49 -6.00 28.86
CA TYR A 137 -11.07 -5.94 29.19
C TYR A 137 -10.92 -5.83 30.70
N LYS A 138 -10.12 -6.71 31.29
CA LYS A 138 -9.79 -6.68 32.72
C LYS A 138 -8.64 -5.70 32.99
N PRO A 139 -8.50 -5.20 34.23
CA PRO A 139 -7.34 -4.41 34.62
C PRO A 139 -6.02 -5.10 34.23
N GLY A 140 -5.15 -4.37 33.53
CA GLY A 140 -3.86 -4.87 33.04
C GLY A 140 -3.90 -5.55 31.67
N GLU A 141 -5.08 -5.80 31.08
CA GLU A 141 -5.17 -6.37 29.74
C GLU A 141 -4.87 -5.33 28.65
N ASN A 142 -4.16 -5.74 27.61
CA ASN A 142 -3.89 -4.89 26.45
C ASN A 142 -5.17 -4.75 25.62
N ILE A 143 -5.60 -3.51 25.41
CA ILE A 143 -6.67 -3.14 24.48
C ILE A 143 -6.07 -2.91 23.08
N ILE A 144 -4.93 -2.21 23.02
CA ILE A 144 -4.14 -1.98 21.80
C ILE A 144 -2.68 -2.21 22.16
N LYS A 145 -1.97 -3.04 21.39
CA LYS A 145 -0.52 -3.20 21.52
C LYS A 145 0.09 -3.36 20.13
N MET A 146 0.40 -2.24 19.49
CA MET A 146 0.79 -2.25 18.08
C MET A 146 1.95 -1.31 17.75
N ARG A 147 2.62 -1.67 16.66
CA ARG A 147 3.55 -0.83 15.93
C ARG A 147 2.96 -0.49 14.58
N ARG A 148 3.03 0.79 14.25
CA ARG A 148 2.64 1.34 12.95
C ARG A 148 3.87 1.92 12.30
N GLU A 149 4.17 1.44 11.10
CA GLU A 149 5.18 2.01 10.23
C GLU A 149 4.48 2.72 9.09
N SER A 150 4.77 4.00 8.94
CA SER A 150 4.23 4.77 7.85
C SER A 150 4.70 4.23 6.50
N GLY A 151 3.89 4.48 5.48
CA GLY A 151 4.33 4.38 4.10
C GLY A 151 5.20 5.57 3.70
N ASP A 152 5.66 5.53 2.45
CA ASP A 152 6.37 6.64 1.84
C ASP A 152 5.46 7.83 1.65
N HIS A 153 6.03 9.00 1.86
CA HIS A 153 5.43 10.25 1.49
C HIS A 153 6.26 10.86 0.38
N LEU A 154 5.61 11.11 -0.74
CA LEU A 154 6.23 11.54 -1.98
C LEU A 154 5.73 12.90 -2.45
N LEU A 155 6.59 13.60 -3.17
CA LEU A 155 6.23 14.74 -4.00
C LEU A 155 5.94 14.24 -5.42
N VAL A 156 4.75 14.56 -5.91
CA VAL A 156 4.35 14.31 -7.30
C VAL A 156 4.69 15.53 -8.14
N ASP A 157 5.51 15.35 -9.16
CA ASP A 157 5.75 16.33 -10.22
C ASP A 157 4.56 16.39 -11.18
N ARG A 158 3.85 17.52 -11.16
CA ARG A 158 2.68 17.79 -12.02
C ARG A 158 3.03 18.56 -13.29
N PHE A 159 4.27 19.00 -13.42
CA PHE A 159 4.70 19.93 -14.47
C PHE A 159 5.26 19.19 -15.68
N THR A 160 6.05 18.14 -15.45
CA THR A 160 6.74 17.42 -16.52
C THR A 160 5.82 16.96 -17.65
N TYR A 161 4.61 16.48 -17.33
CA TYR A 161 3.68 15.97 -18.35
C TYR A 161 2.92 17.03 -19.13
N ASN A 162 3.10 18.31 -18.82
CA ASN A 162 2.61 19.40 -19.65
C ASN A 162 3.49 19.64 -20.89
N PHE A 163 4.73 19.13 -20.87
CA PHE A 163 5.72 19.37 -21.94
C PHE A 163 6.13 18.10 -22.69
N ARG A 164 5.87 16.93 -22.11
CA ARG A 164 6.13 15.64 -22.76
C ARG A 164 5.12 14.58 -22.33
N LYS A 165 5.00 13.54 -23.14
CA LYS A 165 4.23 12.35 -22.76
C LYS A 165 4.98 11.55 -21.68
N PRO A 166 4.25 10.75 -20.87
CA PRO A 166 4.85 9.78 -19.96
C PRO A 166 5.67 8.72 -20.72
N ASN A 167 6.79 8.32 -20.15
CA ASN A 167 7.65 7.26 -20.68
C ASN A 167 7.36 5.94 -19.97
N ARG A 168 7.55 4.81 -20.66
CA ARG A 168 7.40 3.49 -20.04
C ARG A 168 8.33 3.37 -18.83
N GLY A 169 7.83 2.72 -17.79
CA GLY A 169 8.51 2.45 -16.53
C GLY A 169 8.45 3.60 -15.53
N GLU A 170 7.97 4.78 -15.91
CA GLU A 170 7.75 5.87 -14.96
C GLU A 170 6.67 5.50 -13.94
N ILE A 171 6.89 5.89 -12.68
CA ILE A 171 5.88 5.77 -11.63
C ILE A 171 4.93 6.95 -11.74
N ILE A 172 3.71 6.68 -12.19
CA ILE A 172 2.68 7.68 -12.44
C ILE A 172 1.65 7.68 -11.32
N VAL A 173 1.16 8.87 -11.01
CA VAL A 173 -0.05 9.10 -10.21
C VAL A 173 -1.17 9.48 -11.17
N PHE A 174 -2.34 8.86 -11.04
CA PHE A 174 -3.48 9.12 -11.91
C PHE A 174 -4.81 9.09 -11.16
N GLU A 175 -5.80 9.81 -11.65
CA GLU A 175 -7.17 9.80 -11.14
C GLU A 175 -7.93 8.57 -11.66
N THR A 176 -8.73 7.94 -10.80
CA THR A 176 -9.55 6.77 -11.16
C THR A 176 -10.84 7.13 -11.89
N LYS A 177 -11.12 8.42 -12.06
CA LYS A 177 -12.30 8.96 -12.72
C LYS A 177 -12.45 8.37 -14.14
N THR A 178 -13.64 7.91 -14.53
CA THR A 178 -13.90 7.30 -15.87
C THR A 178 -13.12 6.01 -16.17
N ILE A 179 -12.57 5.34 -15.15
CA ILE A 179 -11.99 3.99 -15.30
C ILE A 179 -12.98 2.96 -14.76
N ASP A 180 -13.47 2.09 -15.63
CA ASP A 180 -14.46 1.07 -15.26
C ASP A 180 -13.85 0.00 -14.34
N GLY A 181 -14.67 -0.60 -13.46
CA GLY A 181 -14.23 -1.70 -12.57
C GLY A 181 -13.45 -1.28 -11.32
N ILE A 182 -13.23 0.01 -11.09
CA ILE A 182 -12.57 0.55 -9.88
C ILE A 182 -13.36 1.68 -9.22
N ASN A 183 -13.02 1.96 -7.95
CA ASN A 183 -13.62 3.04 -7.18
C ASN A 183 -13.26 4.40 -7.80
N GLN A 184 -14.28 5.23 -8.03
CA GLN A 184 -14.14 6.54 -8.68
C GLN A 184 -13.66 7.63 -7.71
N ASP A 185 -13.15 8.73 -8.27
CA ASP A 185 -12.71 9.94 -7.55
C ASP A 185 -11.59 9.70 -6.52
N LEU A 186 -10.68 8.76 -6.84
CA LEU A 186 -9.48 8.44 -6.08
C LEU A 186 -8.24 8.70 -6.93
N PHE A 187 -7.08 8.82 -6.30
CA PHE A 187 -5.80 8.76 -7.00
C PHE A 187 -5.19 7.37 -6.85
N TYR A 188 -4.57 6.83 -7.88
CA TYR A 188 -3.80 5.59 -7.82
C TYR A 188 -2.36 5.89 -8.22
N ILE A 189 -1.41 5.09 -7.71
CA ILE A 189 -0.01 5.15 -8.09
C ILE A 189 0.44 3.79 -8.61
N LYS A 190 1.01 3.76 -9.82
CA LYS A 190 1.41 2.54 -10.54
C LYS A 190 2.61 2.82 -11.44
N ARG A 191 3.32 1.77 -11.83
CA ARG A 191 4.34 1.83 -12.88
C ARG A 191 3.69 1.81 -14.25
N LEU A 192 4.03 2.75 -15.13
CA LEU A 192 3.54 2.77 -16.50
C LEU A 192 4.14 1.60 -17.29
N ALA A 193 3.32 0.60 -17.63
CA ALA A 193 3.77 -0.62 -18.28
C ALA A 193 3.56 -0.59 -19.80
N GLY A 194 2.48 0.03 -20.27
CA GLY A 194 2.06 0.05 -21.67
C GLY A 194 1.71 1.45 -22.16
N LEU A 195 2.10 1.78 -23.40
CA LEU A 195 1.88 3.08 -24.04
C LEU A 195 0.76 2.99 -25.11
N PRO A 196 0.23 4.13 -25.60
CA PRO A 196 -0.86 4.12 -26.57
C PRO A 196 -0.51 3.37 -27.85
N ASN A 197 -1.48 2.63 -28.38
CA ASN A 197 -1.38 1.84 -29.62
C ASN A 197 -0.42 0.64 -29.57
N GLU A 198 0.04 0.24 -28.39
CA GLU A 198 0.87 -0.95 -28.24
C GLU A 198 0.04 -2.20 -27.99
N THR A 199 0.55 -3.32 -28.48
CA THR A 199 0.08 -4.65 -28.10
C THR A 199 0.89 -5.15 -26.92
N VAL A 200 0.21 -5.44 -25.81
CA VAL A 200 0.82 -5.90 -24.56
C VAL A 200 0.37 -7.32 -24.26
N LYS A 201 1.30 -8.12 -23.76
CA LYS A 201 1.08 -9.48 -23.29
C LYS A 201 1.87 -9.71 -22.01
N ILE A 202 1.39 -10.62 -21.15
CA ILE A 202 2.10 -11.07 -19.95
C ILE A 202 2.41 -12.56 -20.10
N GLY A 203 3.69 -12.89 -20.32
CA GLY A 203 4.15 -14.27 -20.46
C GLY A 203 3.99 -15.08 -19.17
N ASP A 204 3.89 -16.40 -19.33
CA ASP A 204 3.89 -17.34 -18.19
C ASP A 204 5.22 -17.32 -17.42
N ASP A 205 6.28 -16.80 -18.05
CA ASP A 205 7.58 -16.52 -17.45
C ASP A 205 7.62 -15.19 -16.67
N ARG A 206 6.46 -14.54 -16.51
CA ARG A 206 6.23 -13.31 -15.75
C ARG A 206 6.79 -12.04 -16.38
N HIS A 207 7.02 -12.04 -17.69
CA HIS A 207 7.55 -10.88 -18.41
C HIS A 207 6.49 -10.20 -19.25
N LEU A 208 6.61 -8.87 -19.38
CA LEU A 208 5.83 -8.15 -20.37
C LEU A 208 6.42 -8.39 -21.74
N VAL A 209 5.54 -8.56 -22.73
CA VAL A 209 5.89 -8.57 -24.14
C VAL A 209 5.17 -7.40 -24.78
N ILE A 210 5.92 -6.44 -25.30
CA ILE A 210 5.41 -5.21 -25.91
C ILE A 210 5.71 -5.24 -27.40
N ASN A 211 4.68 -5.24 -28.25
CA ASN A 211 4.83 -5.33 -29.71
C ASN A 211 5.77 -6.48 -30.13
N GLY A 212 5.61 -7.65 -29.51
CA GLY A 212 6.45 -8.83 -29.75
C GLY A 212 7.82 -8.82 -29.06
N LYS A 213 8.24 -7.70 -28.46
CA LYS A 213 9.51 -7.61 -27.73
C LYS A 213 9.30 -7.88 -26.23
N ARG A 214 9.87 -8.99 -25.74
CA ARG A 214 9.93 -9.31 -24.31
C ARG A 214 10.80 -8.29 -23.58
N LEU A 215 10.31 -7.79 -22.45
CA LEU A 215 11.10 -6.98 -21.51
C LEU A 215 11.88 -7.89 -20.56
N ASP A 216 13.02 -7.44 -20.07
CA ASP A 216 13.87 -8.13 -19.10
C ASP A 216 14.63 -7.13 -18.21
N ALA A 217 15.51 -7.64 -17.35
CA ALA A 217 16.31 -6.82 -16.44
C ALA A 217 17.27 -5.83 -17.15
N THR A 218 17.50 -5.95 -18.45
CA THR A 218 18.32 -5.00 -19.23
C THR A 218 17.53 -3.78 -19.69
N ASN A 219 16.20 -3.80 -19.57
CA ASN A 219 15.35 -2.71 -20.00
C ASN A 219 15.10 -1.72 -18.85
N HIS A 220 15.73 -0.56 -18.91
CA HIS A 220 15.49 0.51 -17.95
C HIS A 220 14.05 1.05 -18.01
N PRO A 221 13.36 1.32 -16.87
CA PRO A 221 13.73 1.10 -15.47
C PRO A 221 13.09 -0.17 -14.85
N PHE A 222 13.22 -1.33 -15.51
CA PHE A 222 12.67 -2.63 -15.07
C PHE A 222 13.73 -3.59 -14.50
N GLU A 223 14.96 -3.14 -14.29
CA GLU A 223 16.10 -3.93 -13.78
C GLU A 223 15.70 -4.68 -12.51
N LEU A 224 15.03 -3.98 -11.59
CA LEU A 224 14.59 -4.56 -10.33
C LEU A 224 13.37 -5.46 -10.52
N VAL A 225 12.39 -5.04 -11.33
CA VAL A 225 11.15 -5.79 -11.58
C VAL A 225 11.45 -7.19 -12.13
N TYR A 226 12.46 -7.30 -12.98
CA TYR A 226 12.93 -8.54 -13.60
C TYR A 226 14.26 -9.06 -13.03
N SER A 227 14.66 -8.59 -11.84
CA SER A 227 15.94 -8.98 -11.22
C SER A 227 16.10 -10.48 -10.96
N PHE A 228 15.02 -11.26 -10.97
CA PHE A 228 15.08 -12.71 -10.87
C PHE A 228 15.65 -13.39 -12.14
N ASP A 229 15.78 -12.68 -13.26
CA ASP A 229 16.45 -13.18 -14.47
C ASP A 229 17.96 -13.41 -14.26
N VAL A 230 18.55 -12.71 -13.29
CA VAL A 230 19.99 -12.83 -12.94
C VAL A 230 20.21 -13.67 -11.67
N GLY A 231 19.14 -14.19 -11.06
CA GLY A 231 19.23 -15.05 -9.89
C GLY A 231 19.61 -16.48 -10.28
N GLU A 232 20.32 -17.18 -9.38
CA GLU A 232 20.62 -18.61 -9.56
C GLU A 232 19.35 -19.48 -9.52
N GLU A 233 18.31 -19.02 -8.82
CA GLU A 233 17.03 -19.69 -8.71
C GLU A 233 15.87 -18.74 -9.02
N VAL A 234 14.98 -19.18 -9.91
CA VAL A 234 13.76 -18.46 -10.27
C VAL A 234 12.67 -18.79 -9.24
N THR A 235 12.57 -17.96 -8.20
CA THR A 235 11.55 -18.18 -7.16
C THR A 235 10.16 -17.77 -7.63
N LEU A 236 9.13 -18.42 -7.06
CA LEU A 236 7.74 -18.05 -7.24
C LEU A 236 7.47 -16.59 -6.86
N PRO A 237 6.45 -15.94 -7.47
CA PRO A 237 5.98 -14.63 -7.05
C PRO A 237 5.63 -14.56 -5.56
N GLN A 238 6.23 -13.59 -4.89
CA GLN A 238 6.05 -13.34 -3.46
C GLN A 238 5.57 -11.91 -3.24
N ASP A 239 4.78 -11.72 -2.19
CA ASP A 239 4.30 -10.39 -1.83
C ASP A 239 5.49 -9.51 -1.45
N SER A 240 5.46 -8.26 -1.91
CA SER A 240 6.49 -7.24 -1.61
C SER A 240 7.89 -7.57 -2.12
N HIS A 241 8.02 -8.54 -3.04
CA HIS A 241 9.26 -8.87 -3.72
C HIS A 241 9.09 -8.61 -5.20
N PHE A 242 10.15 -8.15 -5.87
CA PHE A 242 10.11 -8.07 -7.31
C PHE A 242 10.05 -9.47 -7.91
N SER A 243 9.07 -9.69 -8.78
CA SER A 243 8.82 -11.00 -9.37
C SER A 243 8.22 -10.91 -10.77
N GLY A 244 8.50 -9.81 -11.47
CA GLY A 244 7.91 -9.51 -12.77
C GLY A 244 6.42 -9.20 -12.65
N HIS A 245 5.67 -9.50 -13.71
CA HIS A 245 4.22 -9.33 -13.79
C HIS A 245 3.56 -10.68 -14.05
N VAL A 246 2.53 -11.04 -13.29
CA VAL A 246 1.85 -12.33 -13.43
C VAL A 246 0.55 -12.15 -14.22
N ASN A 247 0.29 -13.13 -15.08
CA ASN A 247 -1.01 -13.37 -15.69
C ASN A 247 -1.87 -14.25 -14.76
N GLN A 248 -3.12 -14.52 -15.14
CA GLN A 248 -4.05 -15.25 -14.30
C GLN A 248 -3.59 -16.69 -14.01
N LYS A 249 -3.03 -17.39 -15.00
CA LYS A 249 -2.51 -18.76 -14.87
C LYS A 249 -1.41 -18.82 -13.80
N VAL A 250 -0.40 -17.96 -13.90
CA VAL A 250 0.71 -17.92 -12.93
C VAL A 250 0.21 -17.50 -11.55
N TYR A 251 -0.73 -16.55 -11.47
CA TYR A 251 -1.34 -16.17 -10.20
C TYR A 251 -2.04 -17.34 -9.50
N GLN A 252 -2.80 -18.14 -10.23
CA GLN A 252 -3.50 -19.31 -9.68
C GLN A 252 -2.52 -20.40 -9.22
N GLN A 253 -1.41 -20.60 -9.93
CA GLN A 253 -0.33 -21.49 -9.47
C GLN A 253 0.20 -21.04 -8.11
N VAL A 254 0.56 -19.76 -7.97
CA VAL A 254 1.06 -19.18 -6.71
C VAL A 254 0.05 -19.34 -5.58
N LEU A 255 -1.23 -19.08 -5.82
CA LEU A 255 -2.27 -19.27 -4.81
C LEU A 255 -2.42 -20.74 -4.39
N ASN A 256 -2.40 -21.66 -5.35
CA ASN A 256 -2.47 -23.09 -5.06
C ASN A 256 -1.29 -23.55 -4.22
N GLU A 257 -0.07 -23.13 -4.55
CA GLU A 257 1.12 -23.49 -3.79
C GLU A 257 1.11 -22.93 -2.37
N ARG A 258 0.67 -21.67 -2.20
CA ARG A 258 0.43 -21.09 -0.88
C ARG A 258 -0.61 -21.88 -0.08
N ARG A 259 -1.71 -22.30 -0.73
CA ARG A 259 -2.74 -23.15 -0.11
C ARG A 259 -2.14 -24.44 0.41
N MET A 260 -1.34 -25.12 -0.40
CA MET A 260 -0.67 -26.38 -0.02
C MET A 260 0.34 -26.18 1.11
N ALA A 261 1.09 -25.08 1.11
CA ALA A 261 2.05 -24.77 2.18
C ALA A 261 1.33 -24.56 3.53
N VAL A 262 0.28 -23.73 3.55
CA VAL A 262 -0.51 -23.44 4.75
C VAL A 262 -1.24 -24.69 5.25
N ALA A 263 -1.76 -25.53 4.34
CA ALA A 263 -2.39 -26.81 4.68
C ALA A 263 -1.42 -27.74 5.39
N ARG A 264 -0.21 -27.92 4.83
CA ARG A 264 0.84 -28.73 5.45
C ARG A 264 1.25 -28.21 6.82
N GLN A 265 1.39 -26.89 6.97
CA GLN A 265 1.77 -26.28 8.24
C GLN A 265 0.71 -26.49 9.33
N ASN A 266 -0.57 -26.46 8.97
CA ASN A 266 -1.67 -26.54 9.94
C ASN A 266 -2.30 -27.94 10.06
N GLY A 267 -1.84 -28.92 9.27
CA GLY A 267 -2.40 -30.27 9.26
C GLY A 267 -3.87 -30.32 8.79
N VAL A 268 -4.28 -29.40 7.91
CA VAL A 268 -5.65 -29.30 7.40
C VAL A 268 -5.71 -29.63 5.90
N ASP A 269 -6.89 -30.02 5.41
CA ASP A 269 -7.11 -30.20 3.98
C ASP A 269 -6.98 -28.84 3.24
N PRO A 270 -6.16 -28.75 2.17
CA PRO A 270 -6.05 -27.55 1.35
C PRO A 270 -7.40 -26.97 0.92
N SER A 271 -8.39 -27.79 0.59
CA SER A 271 -9.72 -27.35 0.14
C SER A 271 -10.48 -26.50 1.17
N GLN A 272 -10.12 -26.62 2.44
CA GLN A 272 -10.68 -25.81 3.54
C GLN A 272 -10.07 -24.41 3.61
N ILE A 273 -8.92 -24.19 2.97
CA ILE A 273 -8.23 -22.90 2.97
C ILE A 273 -8.77 -22.04 1.83
N ARG A 274 -9.50 -20.99 2.22
CA ARG A 274 -9.96 -19.94 1.32
C ARG A 274 -9.14 -18.68 1.52
N PHE A 275 -8.59 -18.15 0.43
CA PHE A 275 -7.99 -16.83 0.41
C PHE A 275 -9.04 -15.78 0.07
N ILE A 276 -9.07 -14.67 0.81
CA ILE A 276 -9.98 -13.55 0.60
C ILE A 276 -9.83 -12.95 -0.82
N TYR A 277 -8.65 -13.08 -1.43
CA TYR A 277 -8.31 -12.57 -2.77
C TYR A 277 -8.24 -13.65 -3.86
N GLY A 278 -8.86 -14.82 -3.69
CA GLY A 278 -8.68 -16.00 -4.55
C GLY A 278 -9.36 -16.01 -5.94
N GLY A 279 -9.59 -14.86 -6.58
CA GLY A 279 -10.40 -14.74 -7.80
C GLY A 279 -9.61 -14.52 -9.11
N THR A 280 -10.33 -14.06 -10.13
CA THR A 280 -9.73 -13.54 -11.37
C THR A 280 -9.21 -12.13 -11.12
N ILE A 281 -7.90 -11.95 -11.22
CA ILE A 281 -7.20 -10.65 -11.06
C ILE A 281 -6.67 -10.12 -12.40
N SER A 282 -6.69 -10.93 -13.45
CA SER A 282 -6.13 -10.61 -14.77
C SER A 282 -7.03 -11.12 -15.89
N PRO A 283 -8.31 -10.70 -15.96
CA PRO A 283 -9.26 -11.15 -16.99
C PRO A 283 -8.80 -10.86 -18.43
N ASN A 284 -7.96 -9.84 -18.62
CA ASN A 284 -7.39 -9.49 -19.94
C ASN A 284 -6.08 -10.24 -20.25
N PHE A 285 -5.56 -11.01 -19.30
CA PHE A 285 -4.30 -11.76 -19.40
C PHE A 285 -4.47 -13.09 -18.67
N MET A 286 -5.29 -13.99 -19.23
CA MET A 286 -5.58 -15.27 -18.59
C MET A 286 -4.36 -16.20 -18.57
N ASP A 287 -3.53 -16.11 -19.60
CA ASP A 287 -2.29 -16.86 -19.75
C ASP A 287 -1.32 -16.10 -20.66
N GLY A 288 -0.14 -16.69 -20.88
CA GLY A 288 0.88 -16.21 -21.78
C GLY A 288 0.56 -16.38 -23.26
N SER A 289 -0.70 -16.36 -23.69
CA SER A 289 -1.09 -16.25 -25.11
C SER A 289 -1.89 -14.99 -25.41
N GLN A 290 -2.58 -14.41 -24.42
CA GLN A 290 -3.49 -13.29 -24.62
C GLN A 290 -2.76 -11.97 -24.86
N GLU A 291 -3.29 -11.22 -25.82
CA GLU A 291 -2.80 -9.90 -26.18
C GLU A 291 -3.86 -8.84 -25.89
N PHE A 292 -3.41 -7.71 -25.39
CA PHE A 292 -4.23 -6.53 -25.12
C PHE A 292 -3.70 -5.37 -25.96
N VAL A 293 -4.51 -4.88 -26.90
CA VAL A 293 -4.18 -3.68 -27.69
C VAL A 293 -4.62 -2.44 -26.93
N ILE A 294 -3.67 -1.57 -26.61
CA ILE A 294 -3.93 -0.34 -25.88
C ILE A 294 -4.55 0.70 -26.83
N PRO A 295 -5.76 1.22 -26.53
CA PRO A 295 -6.38 2.22 -27.39
C PRO A 295 -5.56 3.53 -27.50
N PRO A 296 -5.83 4.34 -28.53
CA PRO A 296 -5.23 5.67 -28.65
C PRO A 296 -5.46 6.50 -27.38
N ASN A 297 -4.42 7.24 -26.97
CA ASN A 297 -4.42 8.08 -25.77
C ASN A 297 -4.75 7.36 -24.45
N ARG A 298 -4.62 6.02 -24.39
CA ARG A 298 -4.73 5.25 -23.14
C ARG A 298 -3.41 4.56 -22.81
N TYR A 299 -3.28 4.15 -21.55
CA TYR A 299 -2.06 3.53 -21.02
C TYR A 299 -2.40 2.32 -20.15
N LEU A 300 -1.47 1.38 -19.99
CA LEU A 300 -1.54 0.35 -18.94
C LEU A 300 -0.57 0.69 -17.82
N ALA A 301 -1.02 0.56 -16.58
CA ALA A 301 -0.20 0.78 -15.40
C ALA A 301 -0.33 -0.38 -14.42
N LEU A 302 0.80 -0.94 -13.99
CA LEU A 302 0.90 -2.13 -13.16
C LEU A 302 1.55 -1.80 -11.82
N GLY A 303 1.15 -2.53 -10.77
CA GLY A 303 1.84 -2.45 -9.48
C GLY A 303 3.01 -3.41 -9.45
N ASP A 304 4.10 -2.98 -8.83
CA ASP A 304 5.29 -3.83 -8.68
C ASP A 304 5.08 -4.97 -7.66
N ASN A 305 4.12 -4.81 -6.73
CA ASN A 305 3.66 -5.89 -5.86
C ASN A 305 2.62 -6.73 -6.61
N THR A 306 3.09 -7.44 -7.61
CA THR A 306 2.30 -8.05 -8.66
C THR A 306 1.17 -8.97 -8.18
N VAL A 307 1.35 -9.71 -7.09
CA VAL A 307 0.34 -10.59 -6.50
C VAL A 307 -0.63 -9.88 -5.54
N SER A 308 -0.34 -8.62 -5.18
CA SER A 308 -1.06 -7.81 -4.21
C SER A 308 -1.42 -6.42 -4.76
N SER A 309 -1.68 -6.34 -6.07
CA SER A 309 -2.00 -5.09 -6.75
C SER A 309 -3.27 -5.23 -7.58
N LYS A 310 -4.24 -4.34 -7.31
CA LYS A 310 -5.36 -4.06 -8.22
C LYS A 310 -4.92 -2.99 -9.23
N ASP A 311 -4.72 -3.39 -10.48
CA ASP A 311 -4.14 -2.57 -11.54
C ASP A 311 -4.65 -2.96 -12.93
N SER A 312 -4.02 -2.45 -14.00
CA SER A 312 -4.50 -2.61 -15.39
C SER A 312 -4.71 -4.04 -15.86
N ARG A 313 -4.17 -5.04 -15.16
CA ARG A 313 -4.51 -6.45 -15.43
C ARG A 313 -6.00 -6.74 -15.23
N ASP A 314 -6.60 -6.09 -14.23
CA ASP A 314 -8.00 -6.22 -13.83
C ASP A 314 -8.90 -5.32 -14.69
N TRP A 315 -8.67 -4.00 -14.64
CA TRP A 315 -9.57 -3.00 -15.23
C TRP A 315 -9.16 -2.50 -16.63
N GLY A 316 -8.08 -3.02 -17.21
CA GLY A 316 -7.62 -2.62 -18.54
C GLY A 316 -6.87 -1.29 -18.54
N SER A 317 -7.10 -0.46 -19.56
CA SER A 317 -6.32 0.76 -19.79
C SER A 317 -6.93 2.02 -19.16
N LEU A 318 -6.11 3.01 -18.82
CA LEU A 318 -6.54 4.30 -18.27
C LEU A 318 -6.44 5.42 -19.32
N PRO A 319 -7.36 6.41 -19.32
CA PRO A 319 -7.22 7.60 -20.17
C PRO A 319 -5.98 8.42 -19.80
N GLY A 320 -5.22 8.88 -20.79
CA GLY A 320 -4.02 9.69 -20.56
C GLY A 320 -4.28 10.99 -19.80
N GLN A 321 -5.45 11.60 -20.01
CA GLN A 321 -5.89 12.81 -19.31
C GLN A 321 -6.05 12.63 -17.79
N ASN A 322 -6.15 11.38 -17.32
CA ASN A 322 -6.22 11.09 -15.91
C ASN A 322 -4.86 11.08 -15.23
N ILE A 323 -3.76 11.06 -16.00
CA ILE A 323 -2.42 11.05 -15.43
C ILE A 323 -2.15 12.41 -14.81
N PHE A 324 -2.08 12.41 -13.48
CA PHE A 324 -1.95 13.61 -12.66
C PHE A 324 -0.50 14.10 -12.55
N GLY A 325 0.46 13.17 -12.57
CA GLY A 325 1.88 13.51 -12.49
C GLY A 325 2.80 12.31 -12.26
N LYS A 326 4.09 12.59 -12.14
CA LYS A 326 5.16 11.61 -11.90
C LYS A 326 5.55 11.60 -10.42
N ALA A 327 5.69 10.43 -9.81
CA ALA A 327 6.31 10.34 -8.49
C ALA A 327 7.82 10.68 -8.60
N ALA A 328 8.26 11.70 -7.86
CA ALA A 328 9.58 12.31 -8.08
C ALA A 328 10.51 12.20 -6.88
N PHE A 329 10.03 12.43 -5.66
CA PHE A 329 10.89 12.52 -4.48
C PHE A 329 10.19 11.98 -3.24
N ILE A 330 10.82 11.06 -2.51
CA ILE A 330 10.34 10.59 -1.20
C ILE A 330 10.88 11.56 -0.15
N TYR A 331 9.99 12.35 0.46
CA TYR A 331 10.37 13.35 1.45
C TYR A 331 10.25 12.88 2.90
N TRP A 332 9.62 11.73 3.13
CA TRP A 332 9.52 11.11 4.45
C TRP A 332 9.11 9.63 4.34
N PRO A 333 9.58 8.72 5.21
CA PRO A 333 10.49 8.91 6.35
C PRO A 333 11.91 9.37 6.00
N PHE A 334 12.62 9.98 6.95
CA PHE A 334 14.02 10.41 6.80
C PHE A 334 15.04 9.31 7.12
N LEU A 335 14.63 8.30 7.89
CA LEU A 335 15.42 7.15 8.30
C LEU A 335 14.73 5.85 7.88
N GLY A 336 15.53 4.78 7.75
CA GLY A 336 15.01 3.44 7.49
C GLY A 336 14.22 2.85 8.67
N GLN A 337 13.34 1.88 8.38
CA GLN A 337 12.50 1.19 9.37
C GLN A 337 13.02 -0.24 9.56
N LYS A 338 13.84 -0.43 10.60
CA LYS A 338 14.63 -1.67 10.80
C LYS A 338 13.79 -2.94 10.95
N ALA A 339 12.67 -2.92 11.68
CA ALA A 339 11.94 -4.15 11.97
C ALA A 339 11.24 -4.76 10.75
N ARG A 340 11.06 -3.99 9.67
CA ARG A 340 10.57 -4.49 8.38
C ARG A 340 11.67 -4.49 7.31
N ASN A 341 12.94 -4.37 7.69
CA ASN A 341 14.08 -4.29 6.78
C ASN A 341 13.91 -3.23 5.68
N ARG A 342 13.29 -2.07 5.99
CA ARG A 342 13.12 -0.99 5.03
C ARG A 342 14.33 -0.05 5.09
N PRO A 343 15.08 0.12 3.99
CA PRO A 343 16.21 1.02 3.96
C PRO A 343 15.76 2.49 4.05
N ASN A 344 16.72 3.38 4.31
CA ASN A 344 16.48 4.81 4.14
C ASN A 344 16.25 5.11 2.66
N ARG A 345 15.17 5.83 2.35
CA ARG A 345 14.74 6.13 0.98
C ARG A 345 14.40 7.61 0.79
N PHE A 346 14.74 8.45 1.76
CA PHE A 346 14.65 9.89 1.60
C PHE A 346 15.54 10.33 0.42
N GLY A 347 14.93 10.93 -0.60
CA GLY A 347 15.66 11.30 -1.81
C GLY A 347 14.82 11.24 -3.07
N TRP A 348 15.49 11.46 -4.20
CA TRP A 348 14.88 11.30 -5.52
C TRP A 348 14.43 9.85 -5.69
N ALA A 349 13.15 9.70 -5.99
CA ALA A 349 12.56 8.41 -6.21
C ALA A 349 12.96 7.94 -7.62
N PHE A 350 13.58 6.76 -7.72
CA PHE A 350 13.81 6.03 -8.97
C PHE A 350 14.94 6.55 -9.89
N GLN A 351 16.11 6.87 -9.32
CA GLN A 351 17.36 7.04 -10.07
C GLN A 351 17.99 5.72 -10.46
#